data_AF-A0A496SG35-F1
#
_entry.id   AF-A0A496SG35-F1
#
_cell.length_a   1.000
_cell.length_b   1.000
_cell.length_c   1.000
_cell.angle_alpha   90.00
_cell.angle_beta   90.00
_cell.angle_gamma   90.00
#
_symmetry.space_group_name_H-M   'P 1'
#
loop_
_entity.id
_entity.type
_entity.pdbx_description
1 polymer ?
#
loop_
_entity_poly.entity_id
_entity_poly.type
_entity_poly.pdbx_seq_one_letter_code
_entity_poly.pdbx_strand_id
1 'polypeptide(L)'
;MRKPIVVGNWKMHKTVEESVELVEELKPLVAEIGDVEIGVCPPFTSLSEVSRVLRGSNINLGAQDMYWEPQGAYTGEISAGMLLSVGCRYVIVGHSERRTYFGETDEWVNRKVRAALEAGLVPIMCVGETLEQRQKGITQEVVDRQVTEGLRGLSPEQVAGMVIAYEPVWAIGTGLTAEPEQAQEVQAFIRARIRQLFGEEAADSVRIQYGGSIKPENAREIFLQPDVDGGLVGGASLEADSFARIVRAAM
;
A
#
# COMPACT_ATOMS: atom_id res chain seq x y z
N MET A 1 13.41 15.27 0.78
CA MET A 1 12.45 14.63 1.70
C MET A 1 11.38 13.97 0.83
N ARG A 2 11.01 12.73 1.12
CA ARG A 2 10.03 11.98 0.30
C ARG A 2 8.63 12.55 0.53
N LYS A 3 7.82 12.69 -0.52
CA LYS A 3 6.43 13.14 -0.41
C LYS A 3 5.61 12.06 0.34
N PRO A 4 4.95 12.38 1.46
CA PRO A 4 4.13 11.42 2.19
C PRO A 4 3.02 10.85 1.30
N ILE A 5 2.68 9.57 1.51
CA ILE A 5 1.62 8.86 0.78
C ILE A 5 0.70 8.09 1.72
N VAL A 6 -0.60 8.42 1.68
CA VAL A 6 -1.63 7.77 2.49
C VAL A 6 -2.66 7.13 1.57
N VAL A 7 -2.78 5.80 1.64
CA VAL A 7 -3.68 5.01 0.79
C VAL A 7 -4.65 4.23 1.67
N GLY A 8 -5.95 4.38 1.42
CA GLY A 8 -7.00 3.62 2.09
C GLY A 8 -7.24 2.28 1.40
N ASN A 9 -6.90 1.17 2.06
CA ASN A 9 -7.27 -0.17 1.63
C ASN A 9 -8.64 -0.55 2.23
N TRP A 10 -9.68 -0.47 1.42
CA TRP A 10 -11.05 -0.77 1.88
C TRP A 10 -11.31 -2.26 2.06
N LYS A 11 -10.40 -3.13 1.61
CA LYS A 11 -10.55 -4.59 1.63
C LYS A 11 -11.91 -5.00 1.03
N MET A 12 -12.51 -6.08 1.54
CA MET A 12 -13.81 -6.58 1.07
C MET A 12 -14.99 -5.88 1.78
N HIS A 13 -15.04 -4.55 1.71
CA HIS A 13 -16.12 -3.72 2.27
C HIS A 13 -16.74 -2.80 1.21
N LYS A 14 -17.95 -2.32 1.51
CA LYS A 14 -18.76 -1.37 0.74
C LYS A 14 -19.35 -1.96 -0.55
N THR A 15 -20.63 -1.71 -0.80
CA THR A 15 -21.23 -1.88 -2.14
C THR A 15 -20.74 -0.77 -3.07
N VAL A 16 -21.20 -0.78 -4.33
CA VAL A 16 -20.88 0.29 -5.29
C VAL A 16 -21.44 1.63 -4.81
N GLU A 17 -22.68 1.64 -4.30
CA GLU A 17 -23.34 2.85 -3.79
C GLU A 17 -22.60 3.39 -2.57
N GLU A 18 -22.32 2.54 -1.57
CA GLU A 18 -21.59 2.94 -0.36
C GLU A 18 -20.16 3.40 -0.67
N SER A 19 -19.54 2.85 -1.71
CA SER A 19 -18.22 3.26 -2.21
C SER A 19 -18.25 4.67 -2.81
N VAL A 20 -19.31 4.98 -3.57
CA VAL A 20 -19.52 6.32 -4.15
C VAL A 20 -19.76 7.34 -3.05
N GLU A 21 -20.65 7.05 -2.11
CA GLU A 21 -20.97 7.91 -0.97
C GLU A 21 -19.70 8.26 -0.18
N LEU A 22 -18.88 7.26 0.17
CA LEU A 22 -17.63 7.47 0.90
C LEU A 22 -16.66 8.42 0.16
N VAL A 23 -16.57 8.32 -1.17
CA VAL A 23 -15.72 9.23 -1.95
C VAL A 23 -16.30 10.64 -2.00
N GLU A 24 -17.61 10.79 -2.17
CA GLU A 24 -18.26 12.10 -2.19
C GLU A 24 -18.09 12.84 -0.87
N GLU A 25 -18.16 12.13 0.26
CA GLU A 25 -17.88 12.66 1.58
C GLU A 25 -16.39 13.02 1.78
N LEU A 26 -15.48 12.17 1.29
CA LEU A 26 -14.04 12.35 1.47
C LEU A 26 -13.47 13.52 0.67
N LYS A 27 -13.90 13.69 -0.59
CA LYS A 27 -13.39 14.72 -1.51
C LYS A 27 -13.28 16.12 -0.89
N PRO A 28 -14.34 16.73 -0.32
CA PRO A 28 -14.25 18.06 0.27
C PRO A 28 -13.34 18.13 1.50
N LEU A 29 -13.16 17.03 2.23
CA LEU A 29 -12.33 17.00 3.44
C LEU A 29 -10.83 17.08 3.12
N VAL A 30 -10.41 16.61 1.94
CA VAL A 30 -9.00 16.55 1.56
C VAL A 30 -8.65 17.43 0.36
N ALA A 31 -9.60 18.17 -0.21
CA ALA A 31 -9.42 18.97 -1.42
C ALA A 31 -8.23 19.96 -1.35
N GLU A 32 -8.01 20.57 -0.19
CA GLU A 32 -6.94 21.57 0.03
C GLU A 32 -5.58 20.95 0.38
N ILE A 33 -5.48 19.63 0.46
CA ILE A 33 -4.23 18.94 0.83
C ILE A 33 -3.40 18.69 -0.44
N GLY A 34 -2.36 19.51 -0.65
CA GLY A 34 -1.44 19.41 -1.80
C GLY A 34 -0.18 18.59 -1.53
N ASP A 35 0.29 18.57 -0.29
CA ASP A 35 1.63 18.07 0.08
C ASP A 35 1.66 16.58 0.45
N VAL A 36 0.50 15.93 0.53
CA VAL A 36 0.36 14.48 0.75
C VAL A 36 -0.24 13.84 -0.50
N GLU A 37 0.30 12.71 -0.93
CA GLU A 37 -0.30 11.90 -1.98
C GLU A 37 -1.39 10.99 -1.40
N ILE A 38 -2.61 11.09 -1.92
CA ILE A 38 -3.79 10.41 -1.38
C ILE A 38 -4.26 9.36 -2.37
N GLY A 39 -4.60 8.17 -1.88
CA GLY A 39 -5.20 7.11 -2.68
C GLY A 39 -6.30 6.34 -1.96
N VAL A 40 -7.20 5.72 -2.72
CA VAL A 40 -8.19 4.75 -2.23
C VAL A 40 -8.17 3.50 -3.09
N CYS A 41 -8.26 2.33 -2.45
CA CYS A 41 -8.28 1.02 -3.08
C CYS A 41 -9.59 0.31 -2.73
N PRO A 42 -10.69 0.55 -3.48
CA PRO A 42 -11.96 -0.15 -3.31
C PRO A 42 -11.92 -1.60 -3.85
N PRO A 43 -12.93 -2.43 -3.56
CA PRO A 43 -13.13 -3.70 -4.26
C PRO A 43 -13.25 -3.51 -5.78
N PHE A 44 -12.87 -4.52 -6.56
CA PHE A 44 -12.92 -4.47 -8.04
C PHE A 44 -14.30 -4.08 -8.59
N THR A 45 -15.37 -4.52 -7.93
CA THR A 45 -16.77 -4.23 -8.30
C THR A 45 -17.09 -2.73 -8.30
N SER A 46 -16.34 -1.93 -7.54
CA SER A 46 -16.58 -0.50 -7.35
C SER A 46 -15.63 0.39 -8.14
N LEU A 47 -14.56 -0.15 -8.74
CA LEU A 47 -13.50 0.65 -9.37
C LEU A 47 -14.00 1.63 -10.44
N SER A 48 -14.89 1.18 -11.34
CA SER A 48 -15.39 2.01 -12.44
C SER A 48 -16.19 3.22 -11.92
N GLU A 49 -17.08 3.00 -10.95
CA GLU A 49 -17.91 4.08 -10.40
C GLU A 49 -17.11 5.00 -9.48
N VAL A 50 -16.21 4.46 -8.66
CA VAL A 50 -15.31 5.28 -7.84
C VAL A 50 -14.42 6.15 -8.74
N SER A 51 -13.86 5.60 -9.82
CA SER A 51 -13.10 6.37 -10.82
C SER A 51 -13.90 7.57 -11.36
N ARG A 52 -15.16 7.34 -11.70
CA ARG A 52 -16.07 8.36 -12.21
C ARG A 52 -16.24 9.53 -11.24
N VAL A 53 -16.41 9.22 -9.96
CA VAL A 53 -16.65 10.20 -8.90
C VAL A 53 -15.37 10.91 -8.46
N LEU A 54 -14.22 10.24 -8.54
CA LEU A 54 -12.90 10.81 -8.23
C LEU A 54 -12.43 11.88 -9.22
N ARG A 55 -13.03 11.98 -10.41
CA ARG A 55 -12.62 12.97 -11.42
C ARG A 55 -12.63 14.39 -10.86
N GLY A 56 -11.54 15.11 -11.13
CA GLY A 56 -11.32 16.48 -10.65
C GLY A 56 -10.91 16.59 -9.18
N SER A 57 -10.72 15.47 -8.47
CA SER A 57 -10.17 15.47 -7.10
C SER A 57 -8.65 15.24 -7.10
N ASN A 58 -8.01 15.45 -5.95
CA ASN A 58 -6.61 15.11 -5.67
C ASN A 58 -6.41 13.66 -5.17
N ILE A 59 -7.47 12.85 -5.17
CA ILE A 59 -7.44 11.47 -4.69
C ILE A 59 -7.21 10.54 -5.88
N ASN A 60 -6.20 9.68 -5.78
CA ASN A 60 -5.89 8.69 -6.79
C ASN A 60 -6.68 7.39 -6.56
N LEU A 61 -6.97 6.67 -7.64
CA LEU A 61 -7.56 5.34 -7.57
C LEU A 61 -6.46 4.26 -7.52
N GLY A 62 -6.65 3.23 -6.71
CA GLY A 62 -5.85 2.02 -6.72
C GLY A 62 -6.69 0.75 -6.71
N ALA A 63 -6.07 -0.38 -7.02
CA ALA A 63 -6.68 -1.70 -6.92
C ALA A 63 -6.10 -2.51 -5.75
N GLN A 64 -6.84 -3.51 -5.27
CA GLN A 64 -6.44 -4.34 -4.15
C GLN A 64 -5.59 -5.58 -4.55
N ASP A 65 -5.61 -5.93 -5.84
CA ASP A 65 -4.77 -6.98 -6.42
C ASP A 65 -4.73 -6.85 -7.97
N MET A 66 -3.87 -7.63 -8.62
CA MET A 66 -3.92 -7.91 -10.06
C MET A 66 -3.22 -9.23 -10.37
N TYR A 67 -3.49 -9.79 -11.55
CA TYR A 67 -2.72 -10.88 -12.13
C TYR A 67 -1.60 -10.35 -13.03
N TRP A 68 -0.51 -11.10 -13.13
CA TRP A 68 0.69 -10.66 -13.86
C TRP A 68 0.61 -10.87 -15.38
N GLU A 69 -0.30 -11.72 -15.87
CA GLU A 69 -0.48 -11.89 -17.31
C GLU A 69 -1.33 -10.75 -17.89
N PRO A 70 -0.99 -10.22 -19.07
CA PRO A 70 -1.72 -9.10 -19.66
C PRO A 70 -3.16 -9.45 -20.03
N GLN A 71 -3.40 -10.72 -20.41
CA GLN A 71 -4.68 -11.31 -20.77
C GLN A 71 -4.54 -12.83 -20.87
N GLY A 72 -5.64 -13.59 -20.79
CA GLY A 72 -5.62 -15.03 -21.07
C GLY A 72 -6.75 -15.79 -20.40
N ALA A 73 -6.60 -17.12 -20.35
CA ALA A 73 -7.55 -18.03 -19.73
C ALA A 73 -7.40 -18.07 -18.19
N TYR A 74 -7.66 -16.93 -17.55
CA TYR A 74 -7.53 -16.72 -16.10
C TYR A 74 -8.86 -16.23 -15.52
N THR A 75 -9.88 -17.08 -15.56
CA THR A 75 -11.24 -16.72 -15.12
C THR A 75 -11.25 -16.21 -13.69
N GLY A 76 -11.72 -14.97 -13.49
CA GLY A 76 -11.81 -14.31 -12.18
C GLY A 76 -10.66 -13.34 -11.90
N GLU A 77 -9.56 -13.41 -12.65
CA GLU A 77 -8.41 -12.53 -12.48
C GLU A 77 -8.59 -11.20 -13.21
N ILE A 78 -7.89 -10.16 -12.72
CA ILE A 78 -7.90 -8.80 -13.27
C ILE A 78 -6.50 -8.45 -13.77
N SER A 79 -6.36 -8.03 -15.04
CA SER A 79 -5.06 -7.66 -15.60
C SER A 79 -4.71 -6.19 -15.39
N ALA A 80 -3.43 -5.85 -15.54
CA ALA A 80 -2.93 -4.47 -15.45
C ALA A 80 -3.68 -3.52 -16.39
N GLY A 81 -3.93 -3.97 -17.63
CA GLY A 81 -4.64 -3.19 -18.64
C GLY A 81 -6.09 -2.90 -18.26
N MET A 82 -6.76 -3.82 -17.57
CA MET A 82 -8.12 -3.59 -17.05
C MET A 82 -8.10 -2.49 -15.99
N LEU A 83 -7.14 -2.52 -15.06
CA LEU A 83 -6.99 -1.50 -14.02
C LEU A 83 -6.69 -0.11 -14.60
N LEU A 84 -5.78 -0.04 -15.57
CA LEU A 84 -5.47 1.22 -16.27
C LEU A 84 -6.69 1.77 -17.00
N SER A 85 -7.52 0.91 -17.60
CA SER A 85 -8.71 1.36 -18.34
C SER A 85 -9.77 2.05 -17.48
N VAL A 86 -9.78 1.76 -16.16
CA VAL A 86 -10.62 2.45 -15.17
C VAL A 86 -9.87 3.57 -14.43
N GLY A 87 -8.64 3.89 -14.82
CA GLY A 87 -7.88 5.00 -14.25
C GLY A 87 -7.17 4.69 -12.93
N CYS A 88 -6.95 3.42 -12.59
CA CYS A 88 -6.08 3.07 -11.47
C CYS A 88 -4.67 3.58 -11.71
N ARG A 89 -4.08 4.18 -10.68
CA ARG A 89 -2.67 4.55 -10.60
C ARG A 89 -1.89 3.55 -9.76
N TYR A 90 -2.48 3.05 -8.69
CA TYR A 90 -1.84 2.12 -7.75
C TYR A 90 -2.40 0.71 -7.86
N VAL A 91 -1.63 -0.26 -7.39
CA VAL A 91 -2.11 -1.62 -7.13
C VAL A 91 -1.40 -2.20 -5.93
N ILE A 92 -2.17 -2.68 -4.96
CA ILE A 92 -1.64 -3.42 -3.81
C ILE A 92 -1.27 -4.82 -4.28
N VAL A 93 -0.08 -5.30 -3.91
CA VAL A 93 0.41 -6.64 -4.26
C VAL A 93 1.06 -7.30 -3.07
N GLY A 94 0.77 -8.58 -2.84
CA GLY A 94 1.34 -9.32 -1.72
C GLY A 94 0.82 -8.90 -0.35
N HIS A 95 -0.39 -8.32 -0.26
CA HIS A 95 -1.01 -8.01 1.03
C HIS A 95 -1.07 -9.26 1.90
N SER A 96 -0.87 -9.09 3.21
CA SER A 96 -0.84 -10.19 4.20
C SER A 96 -2.01 -11.18 4.09
N GLU A 97 -3.23 -10.69 3.85
CA GLU A 97 -4.43 -11.52 3.64
C GLU A 97 -4.34 -12.38 2.37
N ARG A 98 -3.71 -11.86 1.30
CA ARG A 98 -3.50 -12.60 0.06
C ARG A 98 -2.48 -13.71 0.22
N ARG A 99 -1.38 -13.42 0.91
CA ARG A 99 -0.37 -14.42 1.28
C ARG A 99 -0.96 -15.53 2.17
N THR A 100 -1.79 -15.15 3.14
CA THR A 100 -2.32 -16.08 4.15
C THR A 100 -3.48 -16.91 3.63
N TYR A 101 -4.48 -16.30 2.99
CA TYR A 101 -5.73 -16.99 2.61
C TYR A 101 -5.69 -17.55 1.20
N PHE A 102 -4.93 -16.93 0.31
CA PHE A 102 -4.89 -17.28 -1.12
C PHE A 102 -3.53 -17.87 -1.55
N GLY A 103 -2.59 -18.00 -0.62
CA GLY A 103 -1.31 -18.66 -0.84
C GLY A 103 -0.35 -17.90 -1.75
N GLU A 104 -0.46 -16.58 -1.84
CA GLU A 104 0.48 -15.79 -2.65
C GLU A 104 1.91 -15.94 -2.15
N THR A 105 2.79 -16.37 -3.05
CA THR A 105 4.22 -16.57 -2.79
C THR A 105 5.03 -15.33 -3.14
N ASP A 106 6.28 -15.26 -2.66
CA ASP A 106 7.21 -14.18 -3.02
C ASP A 106 7.48 -14.15 -4.54
N GLU A 107 7.46 -15.31 -5.21
CA GLU A 107 7.55 -15.39 -6.69
C GLU A 107 6.33 -14.76 -7.37
N TRP A 108 5.12 -15.03 -6.89
CA TRP A 108 3.90 -14.44 -7.44
C TRP A 108 3.91 -12.92 -7.26
N VAL A 109 4.29 -12.45 -6.07
CA VAL A 109 4.42 -11.01 -5.79
C VAL A 109 5.43 -10.36 -6.72
N ASN A 110 6.61 -10.96 -6.93
CA ASN A 110 7.60 -10.44 -7.88
C ASN A 110 7.03 -10.33 -9.30
N ARG A 111 6.32 -11.36 -9.79
CA ARG A 111 5.68 -11.32 -11.12
C ARG A 111 4.65 -10.18 -11.21
N LYS A 112 3.83 -9.98 -10.17
CA LYS A 112 2.84 -8.89 -10.12
C LYS A 112 3.49 -7.52 -10.09
N VAL A 113 4.53 -7.32 -9.27
CA VAL A 113 5.29 -6.06 -9.19
C VAL A 113 5.85 -5.70 -10.56
N ARG A 114 6.50 -6.65 -11.24
CA ARG A 114 7.07 -6.45 -12.58
C ARG A 114 6.00 -6.10 -13.60
N ALA A 115 4.92 -6.88 -13.66
CA ALA A 115 3.82 -6.63 -14.58
C ALA A 115 3.13 -5.28 -14.34
N ALA A 116 2.98 -4.86 -13.08
CA ALA A 116 2.44 -3.55 -12.72
C ALA A 116 3.33 -2.42 -13.26
N LEU A 117 4.65 -2.49 -12.99
CA LEU A 117 5.62 -1.50 -13.44
C LEU A 117 5.71 -1.44 -14.97
N GLU A 118 5.77 -2.59 -15.65
CA GLU A 118 5.81 -2.69 -17.12
C GLU A 118 4.56 -2.07 -17.77
N ALA A 119 3.41 -2.17 -17.12
CA ALA A 119 2.16 -1.56 -17.59
C ALA A 119 2.03 -0.07 -17.23
N GLY A 120 2.86 0.46 -16.32
CA GLY A 120 2.80 1.85 -15.85
C GLY A 120 1.93 2.07 -14.61
N LEU A 121 1.53 1.01 -13.89
CA LEU A 121 0.96 1.11 -12.55
C LEU A 121 2.08 1.28 -11.51
N VAL A 122 1.76 1.91 -10.38
CA VAL A 122 2.65 2.01 -9.22
C VAL A 122 2.29 0.92 -8.21
N PRO A 123 3.08 -0.17 -8.09
CA PRO A 123 2.79 -1.20 -7.10
C PRO A 123 3.05 -0.69 -5.68
N ILE A 124 2.14 -1.06 -4.77
CA ILE A 124 2.30 -0.99 -3.32
C ILE A 124 2.58 -2.43 -2.86
N MET A 125 3.86 -2.78 -2.74
CA MET A 125 4.29 -4.12 -2.37
C MET A 125 4.25 -4.30 -0.86
N CYS A 126 3.38 -5.18 -0.37
CA CYS A 126 3.25 -5.45 1.05
C CYS A 126 4.26 -6.52 1.53
N VAL A 127 4.88 -6.23 2.67
CA VAL A 127 5.81 -7.11 3.38
C VAL A 127 5.52 -7.06 4.88
N GLY A 128 5.83 -8.12 5.61
CA GLY A 128 5.65 -8.18 7.05
C GLY A 128 5.67 -9.58 7.61
N GLU A 129 5.88 -9.65 8.92
CA GLU A 129 5.97 -10.87 9.70
C GLU A 129 4.68 -11.19 10.47
N THR A 130 4.43 -12.48 10.71
CA THR A 130 3.37 -12.96 11.59
C THR A 130 3.72 -12.77 13.07
N LEU A 131 2.72 -12.87 13.96
CA LEU A 131 2.94 -12.84 15.41
C LEU A 131 3.95 -13.92 15.85
N GLU A 132 3.81 -15.13 15.31
CA GLU A 132 4.70 -16.25 15.61
C GLU A 132 6.15 -15.95 15.19
N GLN A 133 6.34 -15.36 14.00
CA GLN A 133 7.65 -14.95 13.50
C GLN A 133 8.26 -13.84 14.36
N ARG A 134 7.45 -12.87 14.78
CA ARG A 134 7.88 -11.81 15.71
C ARG A 134 8.32 -12.38 17.05
N GLN A 135 7.53 -13.28 17.64
CA GLN A 135 7.84 -13.94 18.91
C GLN A 135 9.10 -14.82 18.84
N LYS A 136 9.42 -15.36 17.66
CA LYS A 136 10.66 -16.11 17.39
C LYS A 136 11.87 -15.21 17.11
N GLY A 137 11.68 -13.89 17.02
CA GLY A 137 12.76 -12.94 16.74
C GLY A 137 13.28 -12.97 15.30
N ILE A 138 12.48 -13.47 14.34
CA ILE A 138 12.88 -13.63 12.93
C ILE A 138 12.24 -12.58 12.01
N THR A 139 11.81 -11.43 12.56
CA THR A 139 11.18 -10.34 11.78
C THR A 139 12.06 -9.87 10.62
N GLN A 140 13.35 -9.57 10.89
CA GLN A 140 14.26 -9.08 9.85
C GLN A 140 14.52 -10.15 8.78
N GLU A 141 14.64 -11.42 9.14
CA GLU A 141 14.82 -12.52 8.18
C GLU A 141 13.62 -12.63 7.23
N VAL A 142 12.40 -12.57 7.76
CA VAL A 142 11.17 -12.64 6.97
C VAL A 142 11.05 -11.44 6.03
N VAL A 143 11.26 -10.23 6.56
CA VAL A 143 11.15 -8.99 5.78
C VAL A 143 12.26 -8.92 4.72
N ASP A 144 13.50 -9.32 5.04
CA ASP A 144 14.59 -9.38 4.07
C ASP A 144 14.27 -10.30 2.90
N ARG A 145 13.78 -11.51 3.20
CA ARG A 145 13.38 -12.47 2.17
C ARG A 145 12.31 -11.87 1.26
N GLN A 146 11.24 -11.33 1.84
CA GLN A 146 10.13 -10.77 1.06
C GLN A 146 10.55 -9.56 0.21
N VAL A 147 11.38 -8.67 0.75
CA VAL A 147 11.92 -7.52 0.01
C VAL A 147 12.87 -7.98 -1.10
N THR A 148 13.84 -8.84 -0.78
CA THR A 148 14.84 -9.33 -1.75
C THR A 148 14.17 -10.10 -2.90
N GLU A 149 13.26 -11.01 -2.57
CA GLU A 149 12.56 -11.84 -3.57
C GLU A 149 11.53 -11.03 -4.37
N GLY A 150 10.76 -10.17 -3.70
CA GLY A 150 9.77 -9.31 -4.35
C GLY A 150 10.38 -8.32 -5.35
N LEU A 151 11.59 -7.81 -5.07
CA LEU A 151 12.29 -6.86 -5.93
C LEU A 151 13.28 -7.49 -6.93
N ARG A 152 13.39 -8.82 -6.95
CA ARG A 152 14.37 -9.52 -7.78
C ARG A 152 14.18 -9.18 -9.27
N GLY A 153 15.28 -8.74 -9.90
CA GLY A 153 15.33 -8.43 -11.33
C GLY A 153 14.76 -7.06 -11.72
N LEU A 154 14.43 -6.20 -10.76
CA LEU A 154 14.10 -4.80 -11.01
C LEU A 154 15.36 -3.94 -11.16
N SER A 155 15.24 -2.81 -11.86
CA SER A 155 16.26 -1.77 -11.89
C SER A 155 16.14 -0.81 -10.68
N PRO A 156 17.19 -0.07 -10.32
CA PRO A 156 17.11 0.98 -9.31
C PRO A 156 16.00 2.00 -9.56
N GLU A 157 15.80 2.40 -10.82
CA GLU A 157 14.78 3.38 -11.21
C GLU A 157 13.35 2.83 -11.01
N GLN A 158 13.16 1.54 -11.29
CA GLN A 158 11.89 0.85 -11.02
C GLN A 158 11.58 0.80 -9.52
N VAL A 159 12.58 0.51 -8.69
CA VAL A 159 12.44 0.48 -7.23
C VAL A 159 12.21 1.89 -6.67
N ALA A 160 12.87 2.92 -7.22
CA ALA A 160 12.66 4.31 -6.84
C ALA A 160 11.23 4.79 -7.08
N GLY A 161 10.56 4.28 -8.12
CA GLY A 161 9.22 4.68 -8.53
C GLY A 161 8.07 3.96 -7.82
N MET A 162 8.33 2.91 -7.03
CA MET A 162 7.30 2.11 -6.36
C MET A 162 7.10 2.48 -4.89
N VAL A 163 6.17 1.77 -4.24
CA VAL A 163 5.87 1.90 -2.81
C VAL A 163 5.99 0.53 -2.15
N ILE A 164 6.53 0.49 -0.94
CA ILE A 164 6.54 -0.69 -0.08
C ILE A 164 5.68 -0.40 1.14
N ALA A 165 4.80 -1.32 1.53
CA ALA A 165 4.03 -1.21 2.75
C ALA A 165 4.53 -2.26 3.75
N TYR A 166 5.08 -1.81 4.87
CA TYR A 166 5.38 -2.68 6.00
C TYR A 166 4.12 -2.91 6.83
N GLU A 167 3.64 -4.14 6.86
CA GLU A 167 2.45 -4.58 7.56
C GLU A 167 2.81 -5.60 8.65
N PRO A 168 3.04 -5.19 9.91
CA PRO A 168 3.14 -6.15 11.00
C PRO A 168 1.82 -6.92 11.09
N VAL A 169 1.79 -8.17 10.63
CA VAL A 169 0.53 -8.92 10.43
C VAL A 169 -0.23 -9.09 11.75
N TRP A 170 0.50 -9.15 12.85
CA TRP A 170 -0.03 -9.21 14.21
C TRP A 170 -0.77 -7.94 14.67
N ALA A 171 -0.54 -6.80 14.00
CA ALA A 171 -1.24 -5.55 14.25
C ALA A 171 -2.46 -5.35 13.33
N ILE A 172 -2.71 -6.24 12.36
CA ILE A 172 -3.81 -6.05 11.39
C ILE A 172 -5.13 -6.54 11.99
N GLY A 173 -6.08 -5.64 12.18
CA GLY A 173 -7.45 -5.98 12.63
C GLY A 173 -7.54 -6.44 14.09
N THR A 174 -6.43 -6.46 14.83
CA THR A 174 -6.38 -6.85 16.25
C THR A 174 -6.61 -5.69 17.21
N GLY A 175 -6.55 -4.45 16.70
CA GLY A 175 -6.57 -3.23 17.52
C GLY A 175 -5.25 -2.94 18.24
N LEU A 176 -4.30 -3.87 18.22
CA LEU A 176 -2.92 -3.67 18.63
C LEU A 176 -2.21 -2.84 17.56
N THR A 177 -1.50 -1.81 17.98
CA THR A 177 -0.65 -1.00 17.11
C THR A 177 0.79 -1.24 17.52
N ALA A 178 1.72 -1.29 16.57
CA ALA A 178 3.13 -1.27 16.92
C ALA A 178 3.47 0.10 17.52
N GLU A 179 4.36 0.13 18.50
CA GLU A 179 4.91 1.40 18.97
C GLU A 179 5.63 2.12 17.80
N PRO A 180 5.65 3.46 17.74
CA PRO A 180 6.29 4.19 16.65
C PRO A 180 7.74 3.75 16.39
N GLU A 181 8.50 3.45 17.44
CA GLU A 181 9.88 2.97 17.35
C GLU A 181 9.98 1.59 16.68
N GLN A 182 8.98 0.72 16.86
CA GLN A 182 8.94 -0.60 16.22
C GLN A 182 8.64 -0.47 14.71
N ALA A 183 7.77 0.47 14.33
CA ALA A 183 7.54 0.80 12.92
C ALA A 183 8.81 1.35 12.28
N GLN A 184 9.47 2.30 12.95
CA GLN A 184 10.74 2.90 12.52
C GLN A 184 11.84 1.85 12.35
N GLU A 185 12.02 0.94 13.31
CA GLU A 185 13.05 -0.10 13.26
C GLU A 185 12.98 -0.91 11.96
N VAL A 186 11.78 -1.41 11.62
CA VAL A 186 11.62 -2.29 10.45
C VAL A 186 11.66 -1.49 9.14
N GLN A 187 11.13 -0.27 9.12
CA GLN A 187 11.18 0.55 7.91
C GLN A 187 12.59 1.08 7.61
N ALA A 188 13.36 1.44 8.64
CA ALA A 188 14.79 1.73 8.51
C ALA A 188 15.56 0.52 7.97
N PHE A 189 15.24 -0.69 8.45
CA PHE A 189 15.80 -1.93 7.93
C PHE A 189 15.48 -2.14 6.44
N ILE A 190 14.21 -1.99 6.03
CA ILE A 190 13.79 -2.09 4.63
C ILE A 190 14.57 -1.09 3.77
N ARG A 191 14.67 0.18 4.20
CA ARG A 191 15.39 1.21 3.44
C ARG A 191 16.88 0.90 3.34
N ALA A 192 17.51 0.47 4.43
CA ALA A 192 18.91 0.04 4.42
C ALA A 192 19.12 -1.14 3.47
N ARG A 193 18.16 -2.07 3.39
CA ARG A 193 18.24 -3.19 2.48
C ARG A 193 18.12 -2.76 1.02
N ILE A 194 17.21 -1.84 0.70
CA ILE A 194 17.10 -1.26 -0.64
C ILE A 194 18.39 -0.54 -1.03
N ARG A 195 18.99 0.21 -0.10
CA ARG A 195 20.29 0.89 -0.32
C ARG A 195 21.39 -0.10 -0.70
N GLN A 196 21.45 -1.27 -0.05
CA GLN A 196 22.42 -2.31 -0.37
C GLN A 196 22.19 -2.95 -1.75
N LEU A 197 20.93 -3.17 -2.13
CA LEU A 197 20.57 -3.90 -3.35
C LEU A 197 20.52 -3.01 -4.60
N PHE A 198 20.08 -1.76 -4.45
CA PHE A 198 19.74 -0.85 -5.55
C PHE A 198 20.42 0.52 -5.47
N GLY A 199 21.19 0.79 -4.41
CA GLY A 199 21.94 2.04 -4.25
C GLY A 199 21.16 3.15 -3.53
N GLU A 200 21.89 4.24 -3.24
CA GLU A 200 21.40 5.36 -2.42
C GLU A 200 20.17 6.05 -3.03
N GLU A 201 20.22 6.34 -4.33
CA GLU A 201 19.16 7.08 -5.02
C GLU A 201 17.82 6.34 -4.99
N ALA A 202 17.83 5.02 -5.19
CA ALA A 202 16.63 4.20 -5.09
C ALA A 202 16.08 4.16 -3.66
N ALA A 203 16.96 4.00 -2.65
CA ALA A 203 16.57 3.93 -1.25
C ALA A 203 16.01 5.25 -0.70
N ASP A 204 16.54 6.38 -1.18
CA ASP A 204 16.11 7.70 -0.75
C ASP A 204 14.82 8.15 -1.46
N SER A 205 14.51 7.56 -2.63
CA SER A 205 13.34 7.89 -3.44
C SER A 205 12.13 6.99 -3.14
N VAL A 206 12.35 5.69 -2.93
CA VAL A 206 11.29 4.73 -2.64
C VAL A 206 10.54 5.14 -1.37
N ARG A 207 9.21 5.03 -1.42
CA ARG A 207 8.35 5.36 -0.28
C ARG A 207 7.98 4.10 0.48
N ILE A 208 8.09 4.16 1.80
CA ILE A 208 7.80 3.05 2.70
C ILE A 208 6.64 3.46 3.62
N GLN A 209 5.50 2.83 3.42
CA GLN A 209 4.30 3.01 4.23
C GLN A 209 4.32 2.09 5.45
N TYR A 210 3.70 2.55 6.53
CA TYR A 210 3.28 1.69 7.63
C TYR A 210 1.85 1.17 7.39
N GLY A 211 1.56 -0.10 7.70
CA GLY A 211 0.26 -0.74 7.44
C GLY A 211 -0.46 -1.32 8.67
N GLY A 212 0.08 -1.14 9.88
CA GLY A 212 -0.48 -1.77 11.09
C GLY A 212 -1.44 -0.86 11.88
N SER A 213 -2.75 -1.16 11.93
CA SER A 213 -3.72 -0.48 12.83
C SER A 213 -3.60 1.06 12.95
N ILE A 214 -3.34 1.75 11.83
CA ILE A 214 -3.32 3.23 11.82
C ILE A 214 -4.71 3.76 12.16
N LYS A 215 -4.75 4.71 13.08
CA LYS A 215 -5.94 5.44 13.52
C LYS A 215 -5.62 6.94 13.57
N PRO A 216 -6.63 7.82 13.53
CA PRO A 216 -6.39 9.26 13.65
C PRO A 216 -5.59 9.65 14.90
N GLU A 217 -5.71 8.89 15.98
CA GLU A 217 -5.08 9.17 17.27
C GLU A 217 -3.58 8.84 17.30
N ASN A 218 -3.10 7.88 16.51
CA ASN A 218 -1.70 7.44 16.49
C ASN A 218 -0.93 7.84 15.22
N ALA A 219 -1.63 8.24 14.16
CA ALA A 219 -1.04 8.49 12.85
C ALA A 219 0.11 9.50 12.88
N ARG A 220 -0.04 10.59 13.65
CA ARG A 220 0.99 11.65 13.72
C ARG A 220 2.32 11.12 14.30
N GLU A 221 2.25 10.35 15.39
CA GLU A 221 3.46 9.84 16.05
C GLU A 221 4.20 8.82 15.17
N ILE A 222 3.43 8.01 14.42
CA ILE A 222 3.98 7.06 13.45
C ILE A 222 4.61 7.79 12.26
N PHE A 223 3.94 8.80 11.69
CA PHE A 223 4.42 9.51 10.50
C PHE A 223 5.59 10.47 10.80
N LEU A 224 5.85 10.81 12.07
CA LEU A 224 7.03 11.57 12.47
C LEU A 224 8.32 10.74 12.46
N GLN A 225 8.22 9.42 12.31
CA GLN A 225 9.38 8.54 12.26
C GLN A 225 10.15 8.72 10.93
N PRO A 226 11.50 8.83 10.95
CA PRO A 226 12.30 9.23 9.79
C PRO A 226 12.14 8.39 8.51
N ASP A 227 11.89 7.09 8.65
CA ASP A 227 11.78 6.15 7.54
C ASP A 227 10.33 5.79 7.20
N VAL A 228 9.35 6.46 7.83
CA VAL A 228 7.92 6.31 7.58
C VAL A 228 7.43 7.39 6.64
N ASP A 229 7.08 7.00 5.42
CA ASP A 229 6.66 7.91 4.35
C ASP A 229 5.13 7.97 4.17
N GLY A 230 4.37 7.56 5.19
CA GLY A 230 2.91 7.56 5.20
C GLY A 230 2.32 6.20 5.57
N GLY A 231 1.12 5.89 5.08
CA GLY A 231 0.33 4.77 5.59
C GLY A 231 -0.53 4.04 4.56
N LEU A 232 -0.60 2.72 4.71
CA LEU A 232 -1.59 1.86 4.07
C LEU A 232 -2.69 1.55 5.10
N VAL A 233 -3.80 2.27 5.02
CA VAL A 233 -4.81 2.35 6.08
C VAL A 233 -5.94 1.37 5.82
N GLY A 234 -6.18 0.43 6.73
CA GLY A 234 -7.29 -0.52 6.67
C GLY A 234 -8.62 0.09 7.15
N GLY A 235 -9.18 -0.43 8.25
CA GLY A 235 -10.54 -0.08 8.71
C GLY A 235 -10.79 1.41 8.95
N ALA A 236 -9.77 2.18 9.37
CA ALA A 236 -9.89 3.63 9.57
C ALA A 236 -10.07 4.41 8.26
N SER A 237 -9.93 3.77 7.09
CA SER A 237 -10.20 4.33 5.77
C SER A 237 -11.65 4.17 5.29
N LEU A 238 -12.48 3.44 6.03
CA LEU A 238 -13.88 3.16 5.67
C LEU A 238 -14.85 4.29 6.04
N GLU A 239 -14.36 5.30 6.76
CA GLU A 239 -15.11 6.48 7.22
C GLU A 239 -14.35 7.75 6.81
N ALA A 240 -15.03 8.67 6.12
CA ALA A 240 -14.40 9.82 5.46
C ALA A 240 -13.63 10.74 6.43
N ASP A 241 -14.23 11.09 7.58
CA ASP A 241 -13.59 11.96 8.58
C ASP A 241 -12.35 11.31 9.20
N SER A 242 -12.44 10.03 9.54
CA SER A 242 -11.32 9.25 10.07
C SER A 242 -10.16 9.24 9.09
N PHE A 243 -10.43 8.91 7.82
CA PHE A 243 -9.38 8.88 6.80
C PHE A 243 -8.78 10.27 6.56
N ALA A 244 -9.59 11.31 6.45
CA ALA A 244 -9.12 12.69 6.26
C ALA A 244 -8.23 13.17 7.42
N ARG A 245 -8.55 12.80 8.68
CA ARG A 245 -7.70 13.11 9.83
C ARG A 245 -6.34 12.41 9.74
N ILE A 246 -6.29 11.16 9.27
CA ILE A 246 -5.02 10.44 9.03
C ILE A 246 -4.21 11.10 7.92
N VAL A 247 -4.85 11.48 6.80
CA VAL A 247 -4.17 12.19 5.71
C VAL A 247 -3.54 13.49 6.21
N ARG A 248 -4.26 14.28 7.02
CA ARG A 248 -3.74 15.52 7.62
C ARG A 248 -2.61 15.29 8.62
N ALA A 249 -2.58 14.12 9.27
CA ALA A 249 -1.50 13.78 10.19
C ALA A 249 -0.16 13.52 9.47
N ALA A 250 -0.18 13.27 8.15
CA ALA A 250 1.00 13.07 7.32
C ALA A 250 1.58 14.37 6.74
N MET A 251 0.99 15.53 7.07
CA MET A 251 1.46 16.86 6.66
C MET A 251 2.62 17.36 7.52
#